data_AF-A0A3D8PY53-F1
#
_entry.id   AF-A0A3D8PY53-F1
#
_cell.length_a   1.000
_cell.length_b   1.000
_cell.length_c   1.000
_cell.angle_alpha   90.00
_cell.angle_beta   90.00
_cell.angle_gamma   90.00
#
_symmetry.space_group_name_H-M   'P 1'
#
loop_
_entity.id
_entity.type
_entity.pdbx_description
1 polymer ?
#
loop_
_entity_poly.entity_id
_entity_poly.type
_entity_poly.pdbx_seq_one_letter_code
_entity_poly.pdbx_strand_id
1 'polypeptide(L)' 'MNNQGQEKFLNFILERVKEDKKDEAREILTANFRKQVGGTFTQNDIQQFLPKMNSLLKPEKIEEVKEIVKQFAGNHGTN' A
#
# COMPACT_ATOMS: atom_id res chain seq x y z
N MET A 1 11.29 -6.50 -1.13
CA MET A 1 10.98 -5.81 0.14
C MET A 1 11.15 -6.82 1.27
N ASN A 2 11.84 -6.48 2.36
CA ASN A 2 11.94 -7.37 3.53
C ASN A 2 10.70 -7.19 4.44
N ASN A 3 10.47 -8.14 5.36
CA ASN A 3 9.31 -8.12 6.26
C ASN A 3 9.21 -6.81 7.07
N GLN A 4 10.35 -6.25 7.48
CA GLN A 4 10.42 -4.99 8.21
C GLN A 4 9.90 -3.79 7.39
N GLY A 5 10.21 -3.74 6.09
CA GLY A 5 9.69 -2.72 5.19
C GLY A 5 8.17 -2.82 5.03
N GLN A 6 7.64 -4.04 4.95
CA GLN A 6 6.20 -4.29 4.84
C GLN A 6 5.44 -3.88 6.09
N GLU A 7 5.96 -4.18 7.29
CA GLU A 7 5.36 -3.75 8.56
C GLU A 7 5.35 -2.23 8.71
N LYS A 8 6.44 -1.55 8.33
CA LYS A 8 6.49 -0.08 8.35
C LYS A 8 5.46 0.52 7.40
N PHE A 9 5.35 -0.02 6.19
CA PHE A 9 4.36 0.44 5.22
C PHE A 9 2.93 0.16 5.68
N LEU A 10 2.68 -1.01 6.29
CA LEU A 10 1.39 -1.36 6.86
C LEU A 10 0.95 -0.36 7.92
N ASN A 11 1.79 -0.12 8.94
CA ASN A 11 1.48 0.81 10.02
C ASN A 11 1.29 2.22 9.49
N PHE A 12 2.15 2.67 8.57
CA PHE A 12 2.04 3.96 7.92
C PHE A 12 0.68 4.16 7.23
N ILE A 13 0.21 3.17 6.47
CA ILE A 13 -1.09 3.24 5.79
C ILE A 13 -2.23 3.17 6.80
N LEU A 14 -2.16 2.29 7.80
CA LEU A 14 -3.23 2.15 8.81
C LEU A 14 -3.48 3.42 9.62
N GLU A 15 -2.46 4.25 9.87
CA GLU A 15 -2.62 5.57 10.50
C GLU A 15 -3.41 6.57 9.64
N ARG A 16 -3.35 6.38 8.31
CA ARG A 16 -3.89 7.28 7.28
C ARG A 16 -5.21 6.81 6.70
N VAL A 17 -5.59 5.57 7.00
CA VAL A 17 -6.89 4.97 6.68
C VAL A 17 -7.94 5.46 7.67
N LYS A 18 -9.20 5.56 7.22
CA LYS A 18 -10.35 5.86 8.07
C LYS A 18 -10.48 4.78 9.16
N GLU A 19 -10.84 5.16 10.37
CA GLU A 19 -10.86 4.25 11.53
C GLU A 19 -11.72 3.00 11.28
N ASP A 20 -12.90 3.17 10.66
CA ASP A 20 -13.85 2.13 10.28
C ASP A 20 -13.36 1.24 9.11
N LYS A 21 -12.25 1.61 8.47
CA LYS A 21 -11.67 0.95 7.30
C LYS A 21 -10.32 0.31 7.56
N LYS A 22 -9.79 0.39 8.79
CA LYS A 22 -8.48 -0.15 9.16
C LYS A 22 -8.37 -1.65 8.93
N ASP A 23 -9.39 -2.42 9.27
CA ASP A 23 -9.36 -3.88 9.10
C ASP A 23 -9.38 -4.27 7.62
N GLU A 24 -10.24 -3.63 6.83
CA GLU A 24 -10.31 -3.80 5.38
C GLU A 24 -8.97 -3.46 4.71
N ALA A 25 -8.35 -2.34 5.10
CA ALA A 25 -7.04 -1.94 4.58
C ALA A 25 -5.93 -2.92 4.97
N ARG A 26 -5.94 -3.45 6.21
CA ARG A 26 -4.97 -4.44 6.68
C ARG A 26 -5.02 -5.70 5.83
N GLU A 27 -6.22 -6.22 5.55
CA GLU A 27 -6.40 -7.42 4.72
C GLU A 27 -5.88 -7.22 3.30
N ILE A 28 -6.24 -6.09 2.67
CA ILE A 28 -5.79 -5.77 1.30
C ILE A 28 -4.26 -5.65 1.22
N LEU A 29 -3.65 -4.92 2.17
CA LEU A 29 -2.20 -4.76 2.22
C LEU A 29 -1.50 -6.09 2.45
N THR A 30 -1.99 -6.92 3.38
CA THR A 30 -1.41 -8.23 3.69
C THR A 30 -1.49 -9.17 2.50
N ALA A 31 -2.61 -9.17 1.77
CA ALA A 31 -2.77 -9.96 0.55
C ALA A 31 -1.77 -9.52 -0.53
N ASN A 32 -1.57 -8.21 -0.70
CA ASN A 32 -0.61 -7.67 -1.66
C ASN A 32 0.84 -7.98 -1.27
N PHE A 33 1.20 -7.91 0.02
CA PHE A 33 2.53 -8.30 0.48
C PHE A 33 2.85 -9.76 0.20
N ARG A 34 1.89 -10.68 0.38
CA ARG A 34 2.05 -12.10 0.00
C ARG A 34 2.35 -12.24 -1.49
N LYS A 35 1.64 -11.50 -2.35
CA LYS A 35 1.91 -11.46 -3.79
C LYS A 35 3.28 -10.87 -4.11
N GLN A 36 3.70 -9.81 -3.40
CA GLN A 36 5.03 -9.19 -3.60
C GLN A 36 6.16 -10.15 -3.20
N VAL A 37 6.01 -10.90 -2.10
CA VAL A 37 6.97 -11.93 -1.67
C VAL A 37 6.99 -13.10 -2.65
N GLY A 38 5.81 -13.51 -3.16
CA GLY A 38 5.69 -14.57 -4.15
C GLY A 38 6.08 -14.18 -5.58
N GLY A 39 6.45 -12.92 -5.84
CA GLY A 39 6.77 -12.44 -7.19
C GLY A 39 5.57 -12.34 -8.14
N THR A 40 4.34 -12.44 -7.63
CA THR A 40 3.10 -12.40 -8.41
C THR A 40 2.35 -11.08 -8.31
N PHE A 41 2.98 -10.04 -7.75
CA PHE A 41 2.38 -8.70 -7.67
C PHE A 41 2.63 -7.96 -8.99
N THR A 42 1.60 -7.83 -9.79
CA THR A 42 1.67 -7.31 -11.16
C THR A 42 1.25 -5.84 -11.25
N GLN A 43 1.48 -5.20 -12.40
CA GLN A 43 0.91 -3.87 -12.66
C GLN A 43 -0.61 -3.83 -12.56
N ASN A 44 -1.30 -4.92 -12.91
CA ASN A 44 -2.76 -5.00 -12.78
C ASN A 44 -3.17 -4.96 -11.29
N ASP A 45 -2.43 -5.63 -10.41
CA ASP A 45 -2.67 -5.54 -8.96
C ASP A 45 -2.46 -4.12 -8.43
N ILE A 46 -1.46 -3.40 -8.96
CA ILE A 46 -1.22 -1.97 -8.64
C ILE A 46 -2.42 -1.12 -9.09
N GLN A 47 -2.89 -1.31 -10.33
CA GLN A 47 -4.02 -0.55 -10.87
C GLN A 47 -5.33 -0.79 -10.10
N GLN A 48 -5.53 -1.99 -9.55
CA GLN A 48 -6.69 -2.28 -8.69
C GLN A 48 -6.49 -1.81 -7.24
N PHE A 49 -5.26 -1.80 -6.75
CA PHE A 49 -4.93 -1.39 -5.39
C PHE A 49 -5.08 0.11 -5.17
N LEU A 50 -4.58 0.94 -6.09
CA LEU A 50 -4.62 2.40 -5.95
C LEU A 50 -6.03 2.99 -5.74
N PRO A 51 -7.07 2.65 -6.54
CA PRO A 51 -8.41 3.18 -6.33
C PRO A 51 -9.04 2.65 -5.04
N LYS A 52 -8.81 1.38 -4.68
CA LYS A 52 -9.26 0.82 -3.39
C LYS A 52 -8.63 1.58 -2.22
N MET A 53 -7.31 1.78 -2.26
CA MET A 53 -6.62 2.50 -1.20
C MET A 53 -7.11 3.94 -1.06
N ASN A 54 -7.30 4.67 -2.17
CA ASN A 54 -7.88 6.02 -2.14
C ASN A 54 -9.27 6.08 -1.48
N SER A 55 -10.09 5.03 -1.61
CA SER A 55 -11.40 4.95 -0.97
C SER A 55 -11.33 4.77 0.56
N LEU A 56 -10.29 4.08 1.03
CA LEU A 56 -10.08 3.73 2.45
C LEU A 56 -9.34 4.83 3.21
N LEU A 57 -8.51 5.61 2.51
CA LEU A 57 -7.76 6.71 3.10
C LEU A 57 -8.65 7.87 3.55
N LYS A 58 -8.19 8.55 4.60
CA LYS A 58 -8.72 9.86 4.99
C LYS A 58 -8.49 10.84 3.84
N PRO A 59 -9.48 11.67 3.44
CA PRO A 59 -9.35 12.56 2.28
C PRO A 59 -8.08 13.42 2.29
N GLU A 60 -7.73 13.96 3.46
CA GLU A 60 -6.55 14.80 3.70
C GLU A 60 -5.21 14.03 3.63
N LYS A 61 -5.24 12.69 3.62
CA LYS A 61 -4.07 11.82 3.55
C LYS A 61 -3.85 11.21 2.18
N ILE A 62 -4.77 11.37 1.24
CA ILE A 62 -4.70 10.76 -0.09
C ILE A 62 -3.45 11.23 -0.86
N GLU A 63 -3.16 12.54 -0.87
CA GLU A 63 -2.00 13.08 -1.59
C GLU A 63 -0.67 12.62 -0.98
N GLU A 64 -0.57 12.65 0.35
CA GLU A 64 0.60 12.17 1.10
C GLU A 64 0.91 10.70 0.76
N VAL A 65 -0.12 9.85 0.77
CA VAL A 65 0.03 8.42 0.49
C VAL A 65 0.36 8.17 -0.98
N LYS A 66 -0.21 8.93 -1.93
CA LYS A 66 0.12 8.80 -3.36
C LYS A 66 1.61 9.08 -3.63
N GLU A 67 2.15 10.13 -3.04
CA GLU A 67 3.57 10.47 -3.21
C GLU A 67 4.47 9.38 -2.61
N ILE A 68 4.11 8.86 -1.43
CA ILE A 68 4.86 7.77 -0.81
C ILE A 68 4.73 6.48 -1.63
N VAL A 69 3.55 6.11 -2.12
CA VAL A 69 3.38 4.93 -2.99
C VAL A 69 4.19 5.05 -4.28
N LYS A 70 4.27 6.24 -4.88
CA LYS A 70 5.15 6.48 -6.05
C LYS A 70 6.62 6.30 -5.70
N GLN A 71 7.07 6.81 -4.56
CA GLN A 71 8.46 6.58 -4.10
C GLN A 71 8.70 5.09 -3.80
N PHE A 72 7.75 4.41 -3.16
CA PHE A 72 7.84 2.98 -2.87
C PHE A 72 7.82 2.11 -4.14
N ALA A 73 7.08 2.51 -5.18
CA ALA A 73 7.03 1.81 -6.47
C ALA A 73 8.22 2.17 -7.40
N GLY A 74 8.66 3.42 -7.36
CA GLY A 74 9.72 3.98 -8.22
C GLY A 74 11.14 3.64 -7.74
N ASN A 75 11.34 3.33 -6.46
CA ASN A 75 12.66 2.92 -5.95
C ASN A 75 13.02 1.46 -6.31
N HIS A 76 12.23 0.81 -7.18
CA HIS A 76 12.54 -0.48 -7.82
C HIS A 76 13.14 -0.30 -9.23
N GLY A 77 13.72 0.88 -9.53
CA GLY A 77 14.22 1.22 -10.86
C GLY A 77 15.56 1.95 -10.94
N THR A 78 16.42 1.90 -9.92
CA THR A 78 17.84 2.31 -10.05
C THR A 78 18.70 1.69 -8.95
N ASN A 79 19.35 0.57 -9.27
CA ASN A 79 20.81 0.40 -9.16
C ASN A 79 21.25 -0.79 -10.00
#